data_AF-A0A143X6S7-F1
#
_entry.id   AF-A0A143X6S7-F1
#
_cell.length_a   1.000
_cell.length_b   1.000
_cell.length_c   1.000
_cell.angle_alpha   90.00
_cell.angle_beta   90.00
_cell.angle_gamma   90.00
#
_symmetry.space_group_name_H-M   'P 1'
#
loop_
_entity.id
_entity.type
_entity.pdbx_description
1 polymer ?
#
loop_
_entity_poly.entity_id
_entity_poly.type
_entity_poly.pdbx_seq_one_letter_code
_entity_poly.pdbx_strand_id
1 'polypeptide(L)'
;MRVKSTLSDHDHIHLKTLSRLLVRYREQKGWSVADLCKMAHIDRDSYTKVERGERNPTIGVLESIISVYGIDIHTFFSTDYQQIYNEEQAEWKIDQMLNDNLCRMIDRQKVIQLIKRFRKSRKISQSLLAMEMGIQRNYINNFEYSRSKVTPELLKGILTIMEIDIETLLDMLEVPEYLRKF
;
A
#
# COMPACT_ATOMS: atom_id res chain seq x y z
N MET A 1 1.46 -26.74 -7.76
CA MET A 1 0.35 -25.78 -7.56
C MET A 1 0.55 -25.14 -6.18
N ARG A 2 0.95 -23.87 -6.12
CA ARG A 2 1.02 -23.14 -4.84
C ARG A 2 -0.43 -22.78 -4.49
N VAL A 3 -0.98 -23.40 -3.45
CA VAL A 3 -2.29 -23.02 -2.90
C VAL A 3 -2.15 -21.55 -2.50
N LYS A 4 -2.80 -20.65 -3.26
CA LYS A 4 -2.97 -19.25 -2.82
C LYS A 4 -3.70 -19.33 -1.49
N SER A 5 -3.11 -18.78 -0.44
CA SER A 5 -3.73 -18.76 0.90
C SER A 5 -5.10 -18.11 0.79
N THR A 6 -6.15 -18.85 1.16
CA THR A 6 -7.53 -18.37 1.26
C THR A 6 -7.72 -17.58 2.56
N LEU A 7 -6.91 -16.55 2.76
CA LEU A 7 -7.11 -15.59 3.85
C LEU A 7 -8.21 -14.62 3.40
N SER A 8 -9.10 -14.23 4.32
CA SER A 8 -10.04 -13.15 4.05
C SER A 8 -9.26 -11.86 3.75
N ASP A 9 -9.83 -10.94 2.98
CA ASP A 9 -9.22 -9.62 2.73
C ASP A 9 -8.89 -8.91 4.07
N HIS A 10 -9.74 -9.08 5.08
CA HIS A 10 -9.48 -8.60 6.44
C HIS A 10 -8.25 -9.24 7.08
N ASP A 11 -8.06 -10.56 6.93
CA ASP A 11 -6.92 -11.27 7.51
C ASP A 11 -5.60 -10.85 6.85
N HIS A 12 -5.65 -10.53 5.55
CA HIS A 12 -4.50 -10.00 4.82
C HIS A 12 -4.04 -8.64 5.36
N ILE A 13 -4.99 -7.75 5.67
CA ILE A 13 -4.69 -6.42 6.20
C ILE A 13 -4.08 -6.53 7.60
N HIS A 14 -4.63 -7.38 8.46
CA HIS A 14 -4.06 -7.63 9.79
C HIS A 14 -2.65 -8.22 9.71
N LEU A 15 -2.41 -9.16 8.80
CA LEU A 15 -1.09 -9.77 8.59
C LEU A 15 -0.04 -8.75 8.12
N LYS A 16 -0.39 -7.89 7.16
CA LYS A 16 0.51 -6.83 6.66
C LYS A 16 0.75 -5.75 7.72
N THR A 17 -0.27 -5.41 8.50
CA THR A 17 -0.14 -4.49 9.65
C THR A 17 0.85 -5.03 10.67
N LEU A 18 0.68 -6.29 11.06
CA LEU A 18 1.51 -6.96 12.05
C LEU A 18 2.98 -7.03 11.58
N SER A 19 3.21 -7.44 10.34
CA SER A 19 4.56 -7.56 9.79
C SER A 19 5.28 -6.21 9.75
N ARG A 20 4.62 -5.15 9.27
CA ARG A 20 5.17 -3.78 9.26
C ARG A 20 5.51 -3.28 10.66
N LEU A 21 4.62 -3.50 11.63
CA LEU A 21 4.85 -3.05 13.01
C LEU A 21 6.06 -3.75 13.64
N LEU A 22 6.17 -5.07 13.47
CA LEU A 22 7.28 -5.86 14.00
C LEU A 22 8.62 -5.47 13.37
N VAL A 23 8.66 -5.27 12.05
CA VAL A 23 9.85 -4.76 11.35
C VAL A 23 10.24 -3.38 11.89
N ARG A 24 9.28 -2.46 12.03
CA ARG A 24 9.51 -1.12 12.55
C ARG A 24 10.11 -1.13 13.96
N TYR A 25 9.55 -1.91 14.88
CA TYR A 25 10.08 -2.03 16.24
C TYR A 25 11.50 -2.60 16.26
N ARG A 26 11.75 -3.64 15.46
CA ARG A 26 13.07 -4.27 15.37
C ARG A 26 14.12 -3.29 14.83
N GLU A 27 13.80 -2.58 13.75
CA GLU A 27 14.71 -1.63 13.10
C GLU A 27 14.98 -0.39 13.97
N GLN A 28 13.98 0.10 14.72
CA GLN A 28 14.17 1.18 15.69
C GLN A 28 15.15 0.83 16.81
N LYS A 29 15.26 -0.45 17.16
CA LYS A 29 16.25 -0.95 18.14
C LYS A 29 17.59 -1.32 17.51
N GLY A 30 17.70 -1.26 16.17
CA GLY A 30 18.91 -1.66 15.44
C GLY A 30 19.19 -3.16 15.46
N TRP A 31 18.17 -3.99 15.69
CA TRP A 31 18.33 -5.44 15.82
C TRP A 31 18.22 -6.15 14.48
N SER A 32 19.04 -7.18 14.27
CA SER A 32 18.80 -8.12 13.18
C SER A 32 17.65 -9.08 13.55
N VAL A 33 17.07 -9.74 12.54
CA VAL A 33 16.08 -10.81 12.76
C VAL A 33 16.65 -11.89 13.69
N ALA A 34 17.94 -12.21 13.53
CA ALA A 34 18.65 -13.18 14.35
C ALA A 34 18.72 -12.78 15.83
N ASP A 35 18.99 -11.51 16.11
CA ASP A 35 19.08 -10.99 17.47
C ASP A 35 17.74 -11.07 18.18
N LEU A 36 16.67 -10.58 17.52
CA LEU A 36 15.32 -10.63 18.07
C LEU A 36 14.86 -12.06 18.36
N CYS A 37 15.10 -12.99 17.43
CA CYS A 37 14.74 -14.39 17.64
C CYS A 37 15.48 -15.01 18.83
N LYS A 38 16.75 -14.66 19.02
CA LYS A 38 17.56 -15.12 20.16
C LYS A 38 17.00 -14.59 21.48
N MET A 39 16.62 -13.31 21.54
CA MET A 39 16.04 -12.68 22.73
C MET A 39 14.64 -13.23 23.05
N ALA A 40 13.82 -13.48 22.03
CA ALA A 40 12.46 -14.01 22.19
C ALA A 40 12.42 -15.55 22.35
N HIS A 41 13.55 -16.24 22.22
CA HIS A 41 13.63 -17.71 22.23
C HIS A 41 12.73 -18.38 21.18
N ILE A 42 12.70 -17.86 19.96
CA ILE A 42 11.89 -18.37 18.84
C ILE A 42 12.73 -18.81 17.65
N ASP A 43 12.13 -19.63 16.78
CA ASP A 43 12.76 -20.03 15.52
C ASP A 43 12.84 -18.85 14.52
N ARG A 44 14.05 -18.65 13.99
CA ARG A 44 14.37 -17.62 13.01
C ARG A 44 13.66 -17.83 11.67
N ASP A 45 13.55 -19.06 11.20
CA ASP A 45 12.96 -19.33 9.88
C ASP A 45 11.46 -19.08 9.90
N SER A 46 10.79 -19.52 10.98
CA SER A 46 9.39 -19.22 11.23
C SER A 46 9.16 -17.72 11.36
N TYR A 47 9.95 -17.01 12.16
CA TYR A 47 9.79 -15.57 12.38
C TYR A 47 10.10 -14.72 11.14
N THR A 48 11.05 -15.13 10.31
CA THR A 48 11.35 -14.45 9.03
C THR A 48 10.12 -14.41 8.12
N LYS A 49 9.30 -15.47 8.11
CA LYS A 49 8.03 -15.50 7.36
C LYS A 49 6.98 -14.57 7.95
N VAL A 50 7.02 -14.33 9.27
CA VAL A 50 6.14 -13.36 9.94
C VAL A 50 6.50 -11.94 9.52
N GLU A 51 7.77 -11.53 9.59
CA GLU A 51 8.19 -10.18 9.15
C GLU A 51 7.96 -9.93 7.66
N ARG A 52 7.93 -10.99 6.83
CA ARG A 52 7.58 -10.89 5.41
C ARG A 52 6.08 -10.84 5.14
N GLY A 53 5.22 -10.98 6.16
CA GLY A 53 3.78 -11.07 5.98
C GLY A 53 3.33 -12.34 5.25
N GLU A 54 4.14 -13.41 5.27
CA GLU A 54 3.82 -14.70 4.66
C GLU A 54 3.04 -15.62 5.61
N ARG A 55 3.11 -15.35 6.92
CA ARG A 55 2.50 -16.19 7.97
C ARG A 55 2.14 -15.38 9.21
N ASN A 56 0.96 -15.64 9.77
CA ASN A 56 0.61 -15.16 11.11
C ASN A 56 1.36 -15.94 12.21
N PRO A 57 1.96 -15.26 13.20
CA PRO A 57 2.50 -15.94 14.38
C PRO A 57 1.34 -16.51 15.21
N THR A 58 1.63 -17.54 16.00
CA THR A 58 0.72 -17.94 17.08
C THR A 58 0.74 -16.87 18.17
N ILE A 59 -0.29 -16.84 19.01
CA ILE A 59 -0.35 -15.89 20.13
C ILE A 59 0.87 -16.01 21.05
N GLY A 60 1.32 -17.23 21.37
CA GLY A 60 2.50 -17.44 22.22
C GLY A 60 3.80 -16.96 21.56
N VAL A 61 3.95 -17.09 20.23
CA VAL A 61 5.10 -16.52 19.52
C VAL A 61 5.04 -14.99 19.56
N LEU A 62 3.87 -14.40 19.36
CA LEU A 62 3.69 -12.96 19.44
C LEU A 62 4.00 -12.44 20.85
N GLU A 63 3.51 -13.09 21.89
CA GLU A 63 3.81 -12.78 23.30
C GLU A 63 5.31 -12.83 23.60
N SER A 64 6.00 -13.88 23.14
CA SER A 64 7.46 -13.97 23.26
C SER A 64 8.16 -12.77 22.61
N ILE A 65 7.72 -12.35 21.43
CA ILE A 65 8.32 -11.20 20.71
C ILE A 65 8.07 -9.89 21.47
N ILE A 66 6.82 -9.58 21.83
CA ILE A 66 6.48 -8.31 22.46
C ILE A 66 7.08 -8.19 23.87
N SER A 67 7.28 -9.32 24.56
CA SER A 67 7.94 -9.35 25.88
C SER A 67 9.40 -8.87 25.82
N VAL A 68 10.11 -9.08 24.70
CA VAL A 68 11.47 -8.54 24.49
C VAL A 68 11.47 -7.01 24.53
N TYR A 69 10.38 -6.39 24.11
CA TYR A 69 10.21 -4.94 24.15
C TYR A 69 9.62 -4.44 25.49
N GLY A 70 9.25 -5.35 26.40
CA GLY A 70 8.56 -5.01 27.65
C GLY A 70 7.14 -4.50 27.43
N ILE A 71 6.49 -4.89 26.32
CA ILE A 71 5.15 -4.44 25.93
C ILE A 71 4.15 -5.57 26.15
N ASP A 72 2.99 -5.28 26.73
CA ASP A 72 1.88 -6.22 26.85
C ASP A 72 1.01 -6.27 25.58
N ILE A 73 0.19 -7.31 25.45
CA ILE A 73 -0.64 -7.52 24.25
C ILE A 73 -1.64 -6.39 23.99
N HIS A 74 -2.18 -5.75 25.04
CA HIS A 74 -3.13 -4.64 24.87
C HIS A 74 -2.42 -3.39 24.35
N THR A 75 -1.26 -3.08 24.92
CA THR A 75 -0.41 -1.98 24.45
C THR A 75 0.10 -2.23 23.03
N PHE A 76 0.39 -3.48 22.66
CA PHE A 76 0.82 -3.82 21.31
C PHE A 76 -0.22 -3.46 20.25
N PHE A 77 -1.51 -3.71 20.51
CA PHE A 77 -2.61 -3.38 19.60
C PHE A 77 -3.17 -1.95 19.76
N SER A 78 -2.41 -1.06 20.42
CA SER A 78 -2.78 0.34 20.65
C SER A 78 -2.52 1.25 19.42
N THR A 79 -2.23 2.52 19.64
CA THR A 79 -2.19 3.59 18.63
C THR A 79 -1.33 3.26 17.41
N ASP A 80 -0.12 2.72 17.60
CA ASP A 80 0.78 2.41 16.48
C ASP A 80 0.23 1.31 15.57
N TYR A 81 -0.39 0.27 16.16
CA TYR A 81 -1.05 -0.78 15.39
C TYR A 81 -2.26 -0.22 14.65
N GLN A 82 -3.12 0.55 15.33
CA GLN A 82 -4.31 1.13 14.72
C GLN A 82 -3.95 2.10 13.59
N GLN A 83 -2.88 2.87 13.74
CA GLN A 83 -2.40 3.76 12.69
C GLN A 83 -2.01 2.97 11.45
N ILE A 84 -1.12 1.98 11.58
CA ILE A 84 -0.69 1.16 10.44
C ILE A 84 -1.88 0.40 9.85
N TYR A 85 -2.78 -0.13 10.69
CA TYR A 85 -3.99 -0.81 10.23
C TYR A 85 -4.86 0.11 9.37
N ASN A 86 -5.07 1.36 9.79
CA ASN A 86 -5.86 2.32 9.02
C ASN A 86 -5.17 2.69 7.70
N GLU A 87 -3.83 2.82 7.67
CA GLU A 87 -3.06 3.01 6.44
C GLU A 87 -3.25 1.83 5.48
N GLU A 88 -3.16 0.60 5.98
CA GLU A 88 -3.33 -0.62 5.19
C GLU A 88 -4.76 -0.80 4.67
N GLN A 89 -5.75 -0.47 5.49
CA GLN A 89 -7.16 -0.43 5.09
C GLN A 89 -7.41 0.61 3.99
N ALA A 90 -6.82 1.80 4.11
CA ALA A 90 -6.95 2.85 3.11
C ALA A 90 -6.30 2.44 1.77
N GLU A 91 -5.09 1.87 1.82
CA GLU A 91 -4.41 1.35 0.63
C GLU A 91 -5.23 0.24 -0.04
N TRP A 92 -5.74 -0.72 0.74
CA TRP A 92 -6.62 -1.77 0.23
C TRP A 92 -7.88 -1.21 -0.42
N LYS A 93 -8.55 -0.22 0.21
CA LYS A 93 -9.73 0.43 -0.36
C LYS A 93 -9.41 1.06 -1.72
N ILE A 94 -8.27 1.75 -1.84
CA ILE A 94 -7.81 2.34 -3.09
C ILE A 94 -7.61 1.27 -4.17
N ASP A 95 -6.96 0.16 -3.83
CA ASP A 95 -6.67 -0.94 -4.77
C ASP A 95 -7.93 -1.58 -5.31
N GLN A 96 -8.90 -1.76 -4.43
CA GLN A 96 -10.18 -2.32 -4.76
C GLN A 96 -10.96 -1.33 -5.65
N MET A 97 -10.89 -0.01 -5.39
CA MET A 97 -11.67 1.00 -6.13
C MET A 97 -11.05 1.23 -7.50
N LEU A 98 -9.74 1.44 -7.55
CA LEU A 98 -8.95 1.63 -8.76
C LEU A 98 -8.63 0.29 -9.44
N ASN A 99 -9.65 -0.55 -9.61
CA ASN A 99 -9.50 -1.80 -10.31
C ASN A 99 -9.50 -1.62 -11.84
N ASP A 100 -9.12 -2.68 -12.54
CA ASP A 100 -9.05 -2.74 -14.00
C ASP A 100 -10.38 -2.41 -14.69
N ASN A 101 -11.52 -2.74 -14.08
CA ASN A 101 -12.84 -2.46 -14.66
C ASN A 101 -13.13 -0.96 -14.62
N LEU A 102 -12.95 -0.31 -13.46
CA LEU A 102 -13.10 1.14 -13.35
C LEU A 102 -12.16 1.86 -14.31
N CYS A 103 -10.89 1.44 -14.38
CA CYS A 103 -9.90 2.05 -15.28
C CYS A 103 -10.31 1.99 -16.76
N ARG A 104 -11.04 0.95 -17.19
CA ARG A 104 -11.58 0.85 -18.57
C ARG A 104 -12.74 1.80 -18.83
N MET A 105 -13.47 2.21 -17.79
CA MET A 105 -14.65 3.06 -17.89
C MET A 105 -14.33 4.55 -17.73
N ILE A 106 -13.19 4.89 -17.12
CA ILE A 106 -12.73 6.27 -16.98
C ILE A 106 -12.40 6.87 -18.36
N ASP A 107 -12.87 8.10 -18.58
CA ASP A 107 -12.53 8.87 -19.77
C ASP A 107 -11.04 9.24 -19.75
N ARG A 108 -10.28 8.59 -20.62
CA ARG A 108 -8.85 8.82 -20.79
C ARG A 108 -8.50 10.29 -21.09
N GLN A 109 -9.33 11.02 -21.82
CA GLN A 109 -9.04 12.43 -22.15
C GLN A 109 -9.04 13.30 -20.90
N LYS A 110 -9.94 13.04 -19.95
CA LYS A 110 -9.96 13.76 -18.66
C LYS A 110 -8.68 13.53 -17.87
N VAL A 111 -8.21 12.28 -17.80
CA VAL A 111 -6.94 11.94 -17.15
C VAL A 111 -5.74 12.63 -17.85
N ILE A 112 -5.71 12.63 -19.18
CA ILE A 112 -4.66 13.32 -19.95
C ILE A 112 -4.67 14.83 -19.66
N GLN A 113 -5.85 15.46 -19.63
CA GLN A 113 -5.97 16.89 -19.36
C GLN A 113 -5.54 17.23 -17.92
N LEU A 114 -5.95 16.42 -16.95
CA LEU A 114 -5.55 16.55 -15.55
C LEU A 114 -4.03 16.52 -15.39
N ILE A 115 -3.39 15.47 -15.93
CA ILE A 115 -1.92 15.32 -15.91
C ILE A 115 -1.23 16.49 -16.60
N LYS A 116 -1.68 16.88 -17.80
CA LYS A 116 -1.08 17.99 -18.55
C LYS A 116 -1.18 19.31 -17.78
N ARG A 117 -2.32 19.58 -17.13
CA ARG A 117 -2.53 20.78 -16.32
C ARG A 117 -1.58 20.81 -15.13
N PHE A 118 -1.51 19.72 -14.36
CA PHE A 118 -0.59 19.59 -13.22
C PHE A 118 0.87 19.75 -13.64
N ARG A 119 1.27 19.05 -14.71
CA ARG A 119 2.64 19.07 -15.22
C ARG A 119 3.07 20.48 -15.64
N LYS A 120 2.18 21.22 -16.31
CA LYS A 120 2.42 22.60 -16.76
C LYS A 120 2.44 23.59 -15.60
N SER A 121 1.57 23.45 -14.59
CA SER A 121 1.58 24.35 -13.44
C SER A 121 2.86 24.21 -12.60
N ARG A 122 3.39 22.99 -12.46
CA ARG A 122 4.69 22.73 -11.80
C ARG A 122 5.90 22.88 -12.71
N LYS A 123 5.71 23.16 -14.01
CA LYS A 123 6.77 23.29 -15.03
C LYS A 123 7.72 22.08 -15.12
N ILE A 124 7.20 20.87 -14.93
CA ILE A 124 7.98 19.62 -14.97
C ILE A 124 7.86 18.90 -16.33
N SER A 125 8.85 18.08 -16.67
CA SER A 125 8.82 17.26 -17.89
C SER A 125 7.98 15.99 -17.70
N GLN A 126 7.60 15.33 -18.80
CA GLN A 126 6.89 14.05 -18.73
C GLN A 126 7.73 12.97 -18.05
N SER A 127 9.06 12.97 -18.27
CA SER A 127 9.96 12.00 -17.65
C SER A 127 10.16 12.24 -16.16
N LEU A 128 10.21 13.51 -15.73
CA LEU A 128 10.29 13.87 -14.32
C LEU A 128 8.99 13.48 -13.61
N LEU A 129 7.83 13.79 -14.22
CA LEU A 129 6.55 13.38 -13.66
C LEU A 129 6.43 11.85 -13.53
N ALA A 130 6.81 11.08 -14.56
CA ALA A 130 6.79 9.62 -14.48
C ALA A 130 7.66 9.08 -13.33
N MET A 131 8.83 9.70 -13.10
CA MET A 131 9.71 9.37 -11.98
C MET A 131 9.04 9.70 -10.63
N GLU A 132 8.47 10.90 -10.47
CA GLU A 132 7.78 11.31 -9.24
C GLU A 132 6.56 10.42 -8.94
N MET A 133 5.88 9.92 -9.97
CA MET A 133 4.77 8.98 -9.86
C MET A 133 5.19 7.53 -9.60
N GLY A 134 6.49 7.20 -9.64
CA GLY A 134 6.98 5.83 -9.50
C GLY A 134 6.60 4.90 -10.66
N ILE A 135 6.33 5.44 -11.85
CA ILE A 135 5.95 4.66 -13.04
C ILE A 135 7.04 4.69 -14.12
N GLN A 136 6.92 3.82 -15.12
CA GLN A 136 7.89 3.75 -16.21
C GLN A 136 8.02 5.10 -16.93
N ARG A 137 9.26 5.54 -17.15
CA ARG A 137 9.61 6.85 -17.74
C ARG A 137 8.85 7.19 -19.03
N ASN A 138 8.60 6.19 -19.88
CA ASN A 138 7.95 6.37 -21.17
C ASN A 138 6.42 6.32 -21.10
N TYR A 139 5.84 5.96 -19.94
CA TYR A 139 4.41 5.77 -19.79
C TYR A 139 3.65 7.09 -19.99
N ILE A 140 4.03 8.17 -19.27
CA ILE A 140 3.36 9.48 -19.39
C ILE A 140 3.40 10.01 -20.82
N ASN A 141 4.53 9.84 -21.50
CA ASN A 141 4.67 10.20 -22.91
C ASN A 141 3.64 9.46 -23.77
N ASN A 142 3.64 8.12 -23.74
CA ASN A 142 2.71 7.31 -24.50
C ASN A 142 1.24 7.62 -24.15
N PHE A 143 0.96 7.84 -22.86
CA PHE A 143 -0.36 8.17 -22.36
C PHE A 143 -0.87 9.53 -22.87
N GLU A 144 -0.07 10.59 -22.77
CA GLU A 144 -0.42 11.93 -23.26
C GLU A 144 -0.64 11.99 -24.79
N TYR A 145 -0.02 11.07 -25.54
CA TYR A 145 -0.22 10.85 -26.99
C TYR A 145 -1.31 9.81 -27.31
N SER A 146 -2.12 9.40 -26.32
CA SER A 146 -3.22 8.42 -26.48
C SER A 146 -2.81 7.03 -26.98
N ARG A 147 -1.56 6.63 -26.71
CA ARG A 147 -1.00 5.30 -27.05
C ARG A 147 -1.04 4.31 -25.88
N SER A 148 -1.60 4.69 -24.74
CA SER A 148 -1.70 3.84 -23.54
C SER A 148 -3.05 4.00 -22.85
N LYS A 149 -3.49 2.96 -22.15
CA LYS A 149 -4.75 2.93 -21.37
C LYS A 149 -4.56 3.55 -19.99
N VAL A 150 -5.65 3.90 -19.33
CA VAL A 150 -5.64 4.24 -17.89
C VAL A 150 -5.33 2.96 -17.12
N THR A 151 -4.44 3.03 -16.12
CA THR A 151 -4.12 1.90 -15.24
C THR A 151 -4.19 2.32 -13.77
N PRO A 152 -4.35 1.36 -12.85
CA PRO A 152 -4.36 1.64 -11.42
C PRO A 152 -3.11 2.38 -10.96
N GLU A 153 -1.93 2.00 -11.47
CA GLU A 153 -0.65 2.62 -11.10
C GLU A 153 -0.59 4.08 -11.52
N LEU A 154 -1.15 4.42 -12.69
CA LEU A 154 -1.24 5.81 -13.13
C LEU A 154 -2.10 6.63 -12.16
N LEU A 155 -3.29 6.12 -11.80
CA LEU A 155 -4.23 6.83 -10.93
C LEU A 155 -3.68 6.95 -9.49
N LYS A 156 -3.07 5.89 -8.95
CA LYS A 156 -2.35 5.93 -7.67
C LYS A 156 -1.20 6.94 -7.68
N GLY A 157 -0.46 7.00 -8.79
CA GLY A 157 0.57 8.02 -8.99
C GLY A 157 -0.02 9.43 -8.90
N ILE A 158 -1.21 9.67 -9.47
CA ILE A 158 -1.90 10.97 -9.40
C ILE A 158 -2.30 11.30 -7.96
N LEU A 159 -2.89 10.37 -7.22
CA LEU A 159 -3.23 10.55 -5.80
C LEU A 159 -1.99 11.00 -5.00
N THR A 160 -0.86 10.32 -5.24
CA THR A 160 0.40 10.57 -4.54
C THR A 160 0.98 11.94 -4.89
N ILE A 161 1.19 12.24 -6.18
CA ILE A 161 1.86 13.48 -6.61
C ILE A 161 1.01 14.74 -6.44
N MET A 162 -0.32 14.60 -6.40
CA MET A 162 -1.24 15.71 -6.18
C MET A 162 -1.66 15.85 -4.71
N GLU A 163 -1.28 14.89 -3.84
CA GLU A 163 -1.67 14.85 -2.44
C GLU A 163 -3.20 14.93 -2.23
N ILE A 164 -3.95 14.19 -3.05
CA ILE A 164 -5.43 14.13 -3.00
C ILE A 164 -5.92 12.73 -2.65
N ASP A 165 -7.10 12.66 -2.02
CA ASP A 165 -7.79 11.41 -1.79
C ASP A 165 -8.50 10.88 -3.05
N ILE A 166 -8.94 9.63 -2.98
CA ILE A 166 -9.59 8.93 -4.10
C ILE A 166 -10.93 9.56 -4.51
N GLU A 167 -11.74 10.05 -3.57
CA GLU A 167 -13.03 10.65 -3.89
C GLU A 167 -12.83 11.96 -4.66
N THR A 168 -11.89 12.78 -4.19
CA THR A 168 -11.46 14.01 -4.88
C THR A 168 -11.00 13.71 -6.30
N LEU A 169 -10.19 12.67 -6.52
CA LEU A 169 -9.77 12.28 -7.87
C LEU A 169 -10.96 11.84 -8.74
N LEU A 170 -11.86 11.03 -8.21
CA LEU A 170 -13.02 10.53 -8.95
C LEU A 170 -13.98 11.67 -9.32
N ASP A 171 -14.14 12.67 -8.46
CA ASP A 171 -14.87 13.91 -8.75
C ASP A 171 -14.21 14.71 -9.86
N MET A 172 -12.89 14.91 -9.81
CA MET A 172 -12.13 15.61 -10.86
C MET A 172 -12.21 14.92 -12.23
N LEU A 173 -12.37 13.59 -12.23
CA LEU A 173 -12.56 12.79 -13.43
C LEU A 173 -14.04 12.64 -13.83
N GLU A 174 -14.95 13.20 -13.02
CA GLU A 174 -16.40 13.11 -13.16
C GLU A 174 -16.86 11.65 -13.32
N VAL A 175 -16.27 10.75 -12.53
CA VAL A 175 -16.67 9.34 -12.49
C VAL A 175 -18.04 9.26 -11.83
N PRO A 176 -19.07 8.70 -12.49
CA PRO A 176 -20.39 8.58 -11.90
C PRO A 176 -20.40 7.75 -10.61
N GLU A 177 -21.22 8.14 -9.64
CA GLU A 177 -21.37 7.48 -8.32
C GLU A 177 -21.59 5.96 -8.43
N TYR A 178 -22.37 5.52 -9.43
CA TYR A 178 -22.69 4.10 -9.61
C TYR A 178 -21.48 3.26 -10.05
N LEU A 179 -20.39 3.88 -10.51
CA LEU A 179 -19.12 3.23 -10.84
C LEU A 179 -18.13 3.26 -9.68
N ARG A 180 -18.40 4.01 -8.61
CA ARG A 180 -17.52 4.13 -7.43
C ARG A 180 -17.74 3.04 -6.39
N LYS A 181 -18.62 2.07 -6.67
CA LYS A 181 -19.09 1.09 -5.70
C LYS A 181 -18.31 -0.23 -5.72
N PHE A 182 -18.24 -0.82 -4.53
CA PHE A 182 -18.11 -2.26 -4.30
C PHE A 182 -19.48 -2.91 -4.22
#